data_AF-A0A9W4CTI0-F1
#
_entry.id   AF-A0A9W4CTI0-F1
#
_cell.length_a   1.000
_cell.length_b   1.000
_cell.length_c   1.000
_cell.angle_alpha   90.00
_cell.angle_beta   90.00
_cell.angle_gamma   90.00
#
_symmetry.space_group_name_H-M   'P 1'
#
loop_
_entity.id
_entity.type
_entity.pdbx_description
1 polymer ?
#
loop_
_entity_poly.entity_id
_entity_poly.type
_entity_poly.pdbx_seq_one_letter_code
_entity_poly.pdbx_strand_id
1 'polypeptide(L)'
;MKIRCIANTGSYLPESYLDPRRGYKKEMEFPLTVGKDYTVYAFYIKQGLVWYYICEDNYIYYPMRSPAPLFEVVDNRMSLYWRLKIDPNGLLEVAFEQWFSDPYFYDKLTDQQQEEVLIFDKVKELIDAEALSPDYKLTDFDQSLEMANFSS
;
A
#
# COMPACT_ATOMS: atom_id res chain seq x y z
N MET A 1 1.55 -6.11 5.24
CA MET A 1 0.31 -6.17 4.41
C MET A 1 0.66 -6.55 2.98
N LYS A 2 -0.10 -7.49 2.39
CA LYS A 2 -0.05 -7.83 0.97
C LYS A 2 -1.45 -7.78 0.36
N ILE A 3 -1.50 -7.37 -0.89
CA ILE A 3 -2.72 -7.28 -1.68
C ILE A 3 -2.55 -8.04 -2.99
N ARG A 4 -3.58 -8.71 -3.48
CA ARG A 4 -3.58 -9.39 -4.78
C ARG A 4 -4.35 -8.58 -5.79
N CYS A 5 -3.75 -8.34 -6.95
CA CYS A 5 -4.41 -7.66 -8.05
C CYS A 5 -5.53 -8.54 -8.61
N ILE A 6 -6.77 -8.03 -8.61
CA ILE A 6 -7.96 -8.72 -9.16
C ILE A 6 -8.42 -8.11 -10.49
N ALA A 7 -7.99 -6.88 -10.76
CA ALA A 7 -8.23 -6.18 -12.02
C ALA A 7 -7.13 -5.14 -12.25
N ASN A 8 -6.82 -4.86 -13.52
CA ASN A 8 -5.81 -3.88 -13.90
C ASN A 8 -6.35 -2.80 -14.85
N THR A 9 -7.68 -2.64 -14.92
CA THR A 9 -8.34 -1.67 -15.79
C THR A 9 -9.24 -0.73 -14.99
N GLY A 10 -9.38 0.51 -15.47
CA GLY A 10 -10.26 1.50 -14.86
C GLY A 10 -11.73 1.13 -14.88
N SER A 11 -12.15 0.19 -15.73
CA SER A 11 -13.53 -0.28 -15.81
C SER A 11 -13.98 -1.03 -14.55
N TYR A 12 -13.03 -1.53 -13.76
CA TYR A 12 -13.28 -2.17 -12.46
C TYR A 12 -13.40 -1.15 -11.31
N LEU A 13 -13.04 0.11 -11.55
CA LEU A 13 -13.11 1.14 -10.52
C LEU A 13 -14.56 1.59 -10.29
N PRO A 14 -14.98 1.78 -9.02
CA PRO A 14 -16.21 2.47 -8.69
C PRO A 14 -16.22 3.89 -9.29
N GLU A 15 -17.42 4.41 -9.59
CA GLU A 15 -17.55 5.76 -10.17
C GLU A 15 -16.90 6.85 -9.32
N SER A 16 -16.82 6.67 -8.00
CA SER A 16 -16.16 7.60 -7.08
C SER A 16 -14.65 7.74 -7.30
N TYR A 17 -13.99 6.76 -7.93
CA TYR A 17 -12.59 6.82 -8.32
C TYR A 17 -12.39 7.39 -9.74
N LEU A 18 -13.46 7.46 -10.54
CA LEU A 18 -13.41 7.97 -11.90
C LEU A 18 -13.54 9.49 -11.86
N ASP A 19 -12.45 10.18 -12.16
CA ASP A 19 -12.42 11.63 -12.25
C ASP A 19 -11.68 12.04 -13.53
N PRO A 20 -12.41 12.43 -14.60
CA PRO A 20 -11.82 12.85 -15.86
C PRO A 20 -10.84 14.03 -15.73
N ARG A 21 -10.98 14.87 -14.68
CA ARG A 21 -10.07 16.00 -14.42
C ARG A 21 -8.75 15.54 -13.81
N ARG A 22 -8.75 14.40 -13.13
CA ARG A 22 -7.57 13.78 -12.51
C ARG A 22 -6.95 12.66 -13.36
N GLY A 23 -7.56 12.35 -14.50
CA GLY A 23 -7.02 11.40 -15.48
C GLY A 23 -7.45 9.95 -15.28
N TYR A 24 -8.27 9.64 -14.26
CA TYR A 24 -8.77 8.28 -14.03
C TYR A 24 -10.04 8.04 -14.85
N LYS A 25 -9.97 7.13 -15.82
CA LYS A 25 -11.03 6.82 -16.79
C LYS A 25 -11.25 5.32 -16.89
N LYS A 26 -12.40 4.88 -17.40
CA LYS A 26 -12.71 3.44 -17.51
C LYS A 26 -11.77 2.70 -18.46
N GLU A 27 -11.26 3.39 -19.46
CA GLU A 27 -10.41 2.83 -20.51
C GLU A 27 -8.93 2.76 -20.11
N MET A 28 -8.57 3.25 -18.93
CA MET A 28 -7.18 3.24 -18.49
C MET A 28 -6.74 1.82 -18.12
N GLU A 29 -5.49 1.50 -18.42
CA GLU A 29 -4.81 0.31 -17.95
C GLU A 29 -3.75 0.71 -16.92
N PHE A 30 -3.65 -0.08 -15.86
CA PHE A 30 -2.65 0.07 -14.82
C PHE A 30 -1.51 -0.93 -15.08
N PRO A 31 -0.25 -0.62 -14.75
CA PRO A 31 0.89 -1.52 -14.90
C PRO A 31 0.89 -2.61 -13.80
N LEU A 32 -0.19 -3.37 -13.76
CA LEU A 32 -0.47 -4.40 -12.77
C LEU A 32 -0.78 -5.72 -13.47
N THR A 33 -0.26 -6.80 -12.90
CA THR A 33 -0.53 -8.17 -13.33
C THR A 33 -1.63 -8.76 -12.47
N VAL A 34 -2.77 -9.10 -13.09
CA VAL A 34 -3.88 -9.78 -12.39
C VAL A 34 -3.40 -11.12 -11.82
N GLY A 35 -3.74 -11.40 -10.56
CA GLY A 35 -3.33 -12.56 -9.79
C GLY A 35 -1.98 -12.41 -9.06
N LYS A 36 -1.21 -11.35 -9.33
CA LYS A 36 0.06 -11.08 -8.62
C LYS A 36 -0.21 -10.43 -7.26
N ASP A 37 0.57 -10.86 -6.27
CA ASP A 37 0.61 -10.26 -4.94
C ASP A 37 1.61 -9.09 -4.91
N TYR A 38 1.23 -8.00 -4.26
CA TYR A 38 2.02 -6.78 -4.09
C TYR A 38 2.14 -6.42 -2.61
N THR A 39 3.34 -6.03 -2.18
CA THR A 39 3.59 -5.44 -0.87
C THR A 39 3.09 -4.00 -0.84
N VAL A 40 2.36 -3.62 0.22
CA VAL A 40 1.94 -2.23 0.46
C VAL A 40 2.98 -1.55 1.34
N TYR A 41 3.50 -0.40 0.89
CA TYR A 41 4.52 0.36 1.64
C TYR A 41 3.93 1.55 2.38
N ALA A 42 2.85 2.12 1.85
CA ALA A 42 2.06 3.18 2.46
C ALA A 42 0.65 3.16 1.87
N PHE A 43 -0.29 3.86 2.50
CA PHE A 43 -1.59 4.14 1.90
C PHE A 43 -2.18 5.42 2.47
N TYR A 44 -3.14 6.00 1.77
CA TYR A 44 -3.90 7.12 2.29
C TYR A 44 -5.39 6.97 2.01
N ILE A 45 -6.18 7.64 2.84
CA ILE A 45 -7.63 7.74 2.70
C ILE A 45 -7.98 9.20 2.51
N LYS A 46 -8.59 9.51 1.35
CA LYS A 46 -9.06 10.86 1.01
C LYS A 46 -10.47 10.78 0.48
N GLN A 47 -11.40 11.49 1.12
CA GLN A 47 -12.82 11.54 0.71
C GLN A 47 -13.45 10.14 0.58
N GLY A 48 -13.09 9.21 1.48
CA GLY A 48 -13.57 7.82 1.46
C GLY A 48 -12.90 6.93 0.41
N LEU A 49 -11.95 7.45 -0.37
CA LEU A 49 -11.17 6.68 -1.34
C LEU A 49 -9.83 6.26 -0.73
N VAL A 50 -9.47 5.00 -0.92
CA VAL A 50 -8.23 4.39 -0.42
C VAL A 50 -7.28 4.18 -1.59
N TRP A 51 -6.03 4.58 -1.38
CA TRP A 51 -4.96 4.46 -2.37
C TRP A 51 -3.74 3.80 -1.73
N TYR A 52 -3.26 2.72 -2.33
CA TYR A 52 -2.07 2.00 -1.88
C TYR A 52 -0.83 2.54 -2.62
N TYR A 53 0.28 2.68 -1.92
CA TYR A 53 1.60 2.86 -2.52
C TYR A 53 2.27 1.49 -2.63
N ILE A 54 2.47 1.03 -3.86
CA ILE A 54 3.05 -0.28 -4.18
C ILE A 54 4.16 -0.15 -5.22
N CYS A 55 5.04 -1.15 -5.29
CA CYS A 55 5.96 -1.30 -6.42
C CYS A 55 5.23 -2.06 -7.54
N GLU A 56 4.66 -1.34 -8.50
CA GLU A 56 3.99 -1.89 -9.69
C GLU A 56 4.98 -2.57 -10.68
N ASP A 57 4.48 -3.14 -11.78
CA ASP A 57 5.31 -4.01 -12.65
C ASP A 57 6.45 -3.27 -13.38
N ASN A 58 6.27 -1.97 -13.62
CA ASN A 58 7.26 -1.04 -14.15
C ASN A 58 8.04 -0.28 -13.06
N TYR A 59 8.00 -0.75 -11.81
CA TYR A 59 8.74 -0.16 -10.69
C TYR A 59 10.22 0.04 -11.02
N ILE A 60 10.76 1.19 -10.61
CA ILE A 60 12.18 1.51 -10.73
C ILE A 60 12.81 1.77 -9.35
N TYR A 61 12.37 2.81 -8.63
CA TYR A 61 12.98 3.21 -7.34
C TYR A 61 12.01 3.84 -6.32
N TYR A 62 10.73 3.93 -6.61
CA TYR A 62 9.73 4.47 -5.67
C TYR A 62 8.37 3.78 -5.84
N PRO A 63 7.54 3.70 -4.78
CA PRO A 63 6.24 3.07 -4.88
C PRO A 63 5.25 4.04 -5.52
N MET A 64 4.40 3.55 -6.41
CA MET A 64 3.37 4.36 -7.07
C MET A 64 2.01 4.12 -6.45
N ARG A 65 1.17 5.17 -6.49
CA ARG A 65 -0.19 5.10 -5.97
C ARG A 65 -1.09 4.29 -6.92
N SER A 66 -1.77 3.29 -6.38
CA SER A 66 -2.73 2.46 -7.10
C SER A 66 -4.09 2.45 -6.36
N PRO A 67 -5.23 2.49 -7.07
CA PRO A 67 -6.54 2.47 -6.44
C PRO A 67 -6.78 1.14 -5.70
N ALA A 68 -7.22 1.21 -4.44
CA ALA A 68 -7.51 0.01 -3.65
C ALA A 68 -8.53 -0.96 -4.28
N PRO A 69 -9.59 -0.53 -5.01
CA PRO A 69 -10.57 -1.45 -5.60
C PRO A 69 -10.03 -2.43 -6.64
N LEU A 70 -8.82 -2.22 -7.14
CA LEU A 70 -8.15 -3.13 -8.07
C LEU A 70 -7.57 -4.37 -7.36
N PHE A 71 -7.67 -4.44 -6.03
CA PHE A 71 -7.02 -5.47 -5.24
C PHE A 71 -7.94 -6.06 -4.17
N GLU A 72 -7.65 -7.30 -3.78
CA GLU A 72 -8.12 -7.93 -2.55
C GLU A 72 -6.97 -8.01 -1.52
N VAL A 73 -7.29 -7.97 -0.22
CA VAL A 73 -6.28 -8.11 0.83
C VAL A 73 -6.03 -9.59 1.09
N VAL A 74 -4.77 -10.02 0.94
CA VAL A 74 -4.36 -11.43 1.15
C VAL A 74 -3.47 -11.61 2.38
N ASP A 75 -2.93 -10.52 2.92
CA ASP A 75 -2.27 -10.45 4.22
C ASP A 75 -2.62 -9.11 4.86
N ASN A 76 -3.44 -9.13 5.92
CA ASN A 76 -3.98 -7.94 6.58
C ASN A 76 -3.09 -7.41 7.72
N ARG A 77 -1.91 -8.00 7.95
CA ARG A 77 -1.03 -7.59 9.03
C ARG A 77 -0.47 -6.19 8.76
N MET A 78 -0.64 -5.31 9.74
CA MET A 78 -0.05 -3.97 9.73
C MET A 78 1.47 -4.08 9.87
N SER A 79 2.21 -3.34 9.05
CA SER A 79 3.66 -3.32 9.16
C SER A 79 4.13 -2.68 10.46
N LEU A 80 5.18 -3.23 11.10
CA LEU A 80 5.82 -2.60 12.26
C LEU A 80 6.46 -1.24 11.95
N TYR A 81 6.77 -1.01 10.68
CA TYR A 81 7.40 0.22 10.22
C TYR A 81 6.37 1.32 9.93
N TRP A 82 5.08 1.00 9.94
CA TRP A 82 4.03 1.98 9.70
C TRP A 82 3.78 2.90 10.90
N ARG A 83 3.46 4.14 10.57
CA ARG A 83 2.95 5.21 11.41
C ARG A 83 1.69 5.75 10.78
N LEU A 84 0.84 6.35 11.58
CA LEU A 84 -0.41 6.95 11.13
C LEU A 84 -0.37 8.44 11.41
N LYS A 85 -0.78 9.23 10.42
CA LYS A 85 -0.95 10.68 10.52
C LYS A 85 -2.34 11.06 10.01
N ILE A 86 -2.97 12.02 10.69
CA ILE A 86 -4.22 12.63 10.24
C ILE A 86 -3.99 14.13 10.14
N ASP A 87 -4.08 14.68 8.94
CA ASP A 87 -3.97 16.12 8.72
C ASP A 87 -5.27 16.85 9.11
N PRO A 88 -5.22 18.15 9.43
CA PRO A 88 -6.41 18.94 9.78
C PRO A 88 -7.53 18.94 8.73
N ASN A 89 -7.21 18.64 7.47
CA ASN A 89 -8.18 18.53 6.38
C ASN A 89 -8.87 17.14 6.31
N GLY A 90 -8.56 16.24 7.25
CA GLY A 90 -9.12 14.89 7.33
C GLY A 90 -8.43 13.87 6.42
N LEU A 91 -7.31 14.21 5.78
CA LEU A 91 -6.47 13.23 5.09
C LEU A 91 -5.82 12.31 6.13
N LEU A 92 -6.09 11.01 6.02
CA LEU A 92 -5.42 9.97 6.81
C LEU A 92 -4.35 9.33 5.95
N GLU A 93 -3.13 9.27 6.46
CA GLU A 93 -1.99 8.62 5.82
C GLU A 93 -1.38 7.58 6.76
N VAL A 94 -1.00 6.45 6.19
CA VAL A 94 -0.22 5.41 6.85
C VAL A 94 1.04 5.16 6.02
N ALA A 95 2.21 5.42 6.59
CA ALA A 95 3.50 5.29 5.93
C ALA A 95 4.61 5.09 6.96
N PHE A 96 5.87 4.94 6.54
CA PHE A 96 7.00 4.88 7.45
C PHE A 96 7.40 6.26 8.01
N GLU A 97 8.10 6.28 9.14
CA GLU A 97 8.43 7.51 9.91
C GLU A 97 9.05 8.64 9.05
N GLN A 98 10.00 8.31 8.17
CA GLN A 98 10.70 9.29 7.35
C GLN A 98 9.78 9.98 6.34
N TRP A 99 8.71 9.31 5.91
CA TRP A 99 7.68 9.89 5.04
C TRP A 99 7.01 11.10 5.70
N PHE A 100 6.87 11.09 7.04
CA PHE A 100 6.23 12.16 7.80
C PHE A 100 7.21 13.17 8.39
N SER A 101 8.47 12.77 8.57
CA SER A 101 9.51 13.61 9.16
C SER A 101 9.94 14.75 8.24
N ASP A 102 9.85 14.54 6.92
CA ASP A 102 10.07 15.56 5.90
C ASP A 102 8.79 15.76 5.06
N PRO A 103 8.16 16.96 5.09
CA PRO A 103 6.97 17.26 4.31
C PRO A 103 7.12 17.05 2.80
N TYR A 104 8.34 17.05 2.28
CA TYR A 104 8.65 16.86 0.86
C TYR A 104 9.31 15.52 0.57
N PHE A 105 9.33 14.58 1.54
CA PHE A 105 10.00 13.30 1.37
C PHE A 105 9.61 12.59 0.08
N TYR A 106 8.31 12.45 -0.17
CA TYR A 106 7.81 11.73 -1.35
C TYR A 106 8.14 12.47 -2.66
N ASP A 107 8.06 13.81 -2.66
CA ASP A 107 8.42 14.62 -3.84
C ASP A 107 9.91 14.43 -4.16
N LYS A 108 10.78 14.54 -3.17
CA LYS A 108 12.24 14.32 -3.30
C LYS A 108 12.57 12.90 -3.74
N LEU A 109 11.85 11.90 -3.21
CA LEU A 109 11.96 10.52 -3.64
C LEU A 109 11.62 10.38 -5.14
N THR A 110 10.52 10.99 -5.60
CA THR A 110 10.15 10.98 -7.03
C THR A 110 11.12 11.77 -7.92
N ASP A 111 11.79 12.78 -7.36
CA ASP A 111 12.84 13.56 -8.01
C ASP A 111 14.22 12.87 -8.02
N GLN A 112 14.31 11.61 -7.58
CA GLN A 112 15.55 10.81 -7.51
C GLN A 112 16.63 11.41 -6.62
N GLN A 113 16.23 12.15 -5.57
CA GLN A 113 17.18 12.60 -4.57
C GLN A 113 17.79 11.39 -3.86
N GLN A 114 19.12 11.32 -3.87
CA GLN A 114 19.85 10.11 -3.51
C GLN A 114 19.56 9.66 -2.07
N GLU A 115 19.38 10.60 -1.14
CA GLU A 115 19.11 10.30 0.26
C GLU A 115 17.76 9.62 0.45
N GLU A 116 16.70 10.15 -0.18
CA GLU A 116 15.33 9.64 -0.07
C GLU A 116 15.18 8.29 -0.76
N VAL A 117 15.86 8.08 -1.90
CA VAL A 117 15.93 6.76 -2.56
C VAL A 117 16.57 5.74 -1.63
N LEU A 118 17.71 6.06 -1.01
CA LEU A 118 18.39 5.15 -0.08
C LEU A 118 17.56 4.86 1.18
N ILE A 119 16.77 5.83 1.65
CA ILE A 119 15.84 5.63 2.76
C ILE A 119 14.73 4.67 2.33
N PHE A 120 14.11 4.89 1.18
CA PHE A 120 13.03 4.04 0.69
C PHE A 120 13.53 2.61 0.43
N ASP A 121 14.69 2.42 -0.18
CA ASP A 121 15.27 1.08 -0.43
C ASP A 121 15.41 0.28 0.88
N LYS A 122 15.95 0.91 1.93
CA LYS A 122 16.08 0.27 3.25
C LYS A 122 14.73 -0.09 3.86
N VAL A 123 13.76 0.83 3.79
CA VAL A 123 12.41 0.56 4.33
C VAL A 123 11.73 -0.56 3.53
N LYS A 124 11.88 -0.55 2.20
CA LYS A 124 11.35 -1.57 1.30
C LYS A 124 11.88 -2.95 1.67
N GLU A 125 13.19 -3.10 1.86
CA GLU A 125 13.81 -4.36 2.30
C GLU A 125 13.21 -4.87 3.61
N LEU A 126 13.02 -3.99 4.58
CA LEU A 126 12.47 -4.33 5.90
C LEU A 126 11.00 -4.77 5.82
N ILE A 127 10.17 -4.04 5.06
CA ILE A 127 8.74 -4.37 4.89
C ILE A 127 8.56 -5.63 4.04
N ASP A 128 9.38 -5.83 3.00
CA ASP A 128 9.34 -7.06 2.19
C ASP A 128 9.74 -8.29 3.02
N ALA A 129 10.78 -8.17 3.85
CA ALA A 129 11.18 -9.24 4.76
C ALA A 129 10.05 -9.61 5.75
N GLU A 130 9.35 -8.61 6.29
CA GLU A 130 8.16 -8.81 7.13
C GLU A 130 7.01 -9.50 6.38
N ALA A 131 6.76 -9.10 5.12
CA ALA A 131 5.70 -9.66 4.28
C ALA A 131 5.95 -11.12 3.86
N LEU A 132 7.23 -11.54 3.84
CA LEU A 132 7.66 -12.92 3.57
C LEU A 132 7.62 -13.83 4.81
N SER A 133 7.60 -13.26 6.02
CA SER A 133 7.58 -14.03 7.27
C SER A 133 6.15 -14.18 7.80
N PRO A 134 5.46 -15.33 7.61
CA PRO A 134 4.06 -15.51 8.03
C PRO A 134 3.88 -15.45 9.55
N ASP A 135 4.91 -15.83 10.32
CA ASP A 135 4.81 -16.02 11.77
C ASP A 135 5.14 -14.76 12.59
N TYR A 136 5.48 -13.65 11.95
CA TYR A 136 6.19 -12.56 12.63
C TYR A 136 5.43 -11.97 13.84
N LYS A 137 4.09 -12.06 13.92
CA LYS A 137 3.27 -11.70 15.10
C LYS A 137 1.87 -12.34 15.15
N LEU A 138 1.75 -13.66 15.01
CA LEU A 138 0.63 -14.33 15.70
C LEU A 138 1.17 -14.65 17.09
N THR A 139 0.69 -13.95 18.10
CA THR A 139 0.98 -14.35 19.48
C THR A 139 0.33 -15.71 19.74
N ASP A 140 0.80 -16.48 20.74
CA ASP A 140 0.15 -17.73 21.15
C ASP A 140 -1.36 -17.53 21.43
N PHE A 141 -1.75 -16.31 21.78
CA PHE A 141 -3.14 -15.89 21.95
C PHE A 141 -3.95 -15.91 20.64
N ASP A 142 -3.39 -15.39 19.54
CA ASP A 142 -4.07 -15.35 18.23
C ASP A 142 -4.27 -16.78 17.68
N GLN A 143 -3.26 -17.64 17.85
CA GLN A 143 -3.36 -19.06 17.48
C GLN A 143 -4.42 -19.79 18.31
N SER A 144 -4.55 -19.46 19.61
CA SER A 144 -5.55 -20.08 20.49
C SER A 144 -6.99 -19.72 20.10
N LEU A 145 -7.22 -18.51 19.58
CA LEU A 145 -8.53 -18.06 19.10
C LEU A 145 -8.90 -18.71 17.76
N GLU A 146 -7.94 -18.90 16.86
CA GLU A 146 -8.19 -19.64 15.60
C GLU A 146 -8.58 -21.08 15.88
N MET A 147 -7.86 -21.80 16.75
CA MET A 147 -8.20 -23.19 17.10
C MET A 147 -9.58 -23.34 17.76
N ALA A 148 -10.00 -22.35 18.54
CA ALA A 148 -11.33 -22.34 19.18
C ALA A 148 -12.48 -22.17 18.16
N ASN A 149 -12.25 -21.45 17.06
CA ASN A 149 -13.25 -21.24 16.01
C ASN A 149 -13.37 -22.42 15.02
N PHE A 150 -12.39 -23.32 14.97
CA PHE A 150 -12.45 -24.55 14.16
C PHE A 150 -13.05 -25.76 14.91
N SER A 151 -13.35 -25.61 16.20
CA SER A 151 -13.90 -26.68 17.05
C SER A 151 -15.39 -26.50 17.40
N SER A 152 -16.07 -25.55 16.76
CA SER A 152 -17.51 -25.24 16.90
C SER A 152 -18.33 -25.60 15.67
#